data_AF-A0A520CNY9-F1
#
_entry.id   AF-A0A520CNY9-F1
#
_cell.length_a   1.000
_cell.length_b   1.000
_cell.length_c   1.000
_cell.angle_alpha   90.00
_cell.angle_beta   90.00
_cell.angle_gamma   90.00
#
_symmetry.space_group_name_H-M   'P 1'
#
loop_
_entity.id
_entity.type
_entity.pdbx_description
1 polymer ?
#
loop_
_entity_poly.entity_id
_entity_poly.type
_entity_poly.pdbx_seq_one_letter_code
_entity_poly.pdbx_strand_id
1 'polypeptide(L)'
;MTIRKLFILMLLSAFCVHANAQDDITSNINTPLLEKYIELAKEYYPKRKMFKASELSAKAKIGVAKASYVESLNASYFYRPDSRSIIDVVNPYSVNGFQFGVNLNLGMFFRTPYLVKQAREEYNSASFQTKEYDILLASEVRQRYYEYLQWQMNLKVKNEAYIDNKTASDGLRFKFEKGEVSLDVYTKAKVLTNSAHSDKLESELNMLRAKEALETLMGKKLEEVK
;
A
#
# COMPACT_ATOMS: atom_id res chain seq x y z
N MET A 1 64.80 16.64 8.72
CA MET A 1 63.54 16.88 7.98
C MET A 1 62.99 18.23 8.45
N THR A 2 62.88 19.23 7.58
CA THR A 2 62.52 20.59 8.00
C THR A 2 61.08 20.65 8.54
N ILE A 3 60.84 21.46 9.59
CA ILE A 3 59.53 21.63 10.25
C ILE A 3 58.38 21.89 9.24
N ARG A 4 58.70 22.59 8.14
CA ARG A 4 57.76 22.86 7.04
C ARG A 4 57.30 21.58 6.31
N LYS A 5 58.16 20.57 6.16
CA LYS A 5 57.80 19.27 5.57
C LYS A 5 56.97 18.40 6.52
N LEU A 6 57.18 18.54 7.84
CA LEU A 6 56.37 17.86 8.85
C LEU A 6 54.94 18.42 8.89
N PHE A 7 54.81 19.75 8.76
CA PHE A 7 53.50 20.43 8.74
C PHE A 7 52.67 20.06 7.50
N ILE A 8 53.31 19.93 6.34
CA ILE A 8 52.65 19.51 5.09
C ILE A 8 52.21 18.04 5.18
N LEU A 9 53.01 17.17 5.81
CA LEU A 9 52.65 15.76 6.02
C LEU A 9 51.43 15.63 6.95
N MET A 10 51.35 16.46 8.00
CA MET A 10 50.24 16.48 8.94
C MET A 10 48.95 17.05 8.33
N LEU A 11 49.07 18.01 7.41
CA LEU A 11 47.93 18.56 6.65
C LEU A 11 47.39 17.57 5.60
N LEU A 12 48.25 16.73 5.00
CA LEU A 12 47.82 15.67 4.09
C LEU A 12 47.10 14.53 4.82
N SER A 13 47.49 14.19 6.06
CA SER A 13 46.78 13.15 6.83
C SER A 13 45.37 13.55 7.28
N ALA A 14 45.08 14.85 7.38
CA ALA A 14 43.76 15.35 7.78
C ALA A 14 42.70 15.23 6.66
N PHE A 15 43.12 15.07 5.40
CA PHE A 15 42.21 14.92 4.26
C PHE A 15 41.81 13.47 3.94
N CYS A 16 42.39 12.47 4.62
CA CYS A 16 42.11 11.05 4.35
C CYS A 16 41.04 10.41 5.23
N VAL A 17 40.33 11.16 6.09
CA VAL A 17 39.37 10.59 7.05
C VAL A 17 37.93 10.84 6.61
N HIS A 18 37.51 10.29 5.47
CA HIS A 18 36.08 10.09 5.13
C HIS A 18 35.88 8.82 4.30
N ALA A 19 36.48 7.71 4.74
CA ALA A 19 36.16 6.38 4.23
C ALA A 19 35.02 5.78 5.08
N ASN A 20 33.79 6.29 4.91
CA ASN A 20 32.59 5.62 5.41
C ASN A 20 32.20 4.51 4.42
N ALA A 21 32.97 3.43 4.42
CA ALA A 21 32.58 2.17 3.79
C ALA A 21 31.83 1.29 4.81
N GLN A 22 30.91 1.89 5.58
CA GLN A 22 29.90 1.12 6.29
C GLN A 22 28.76 0.88 5.30
N ASP A 23 28.58 -0.38 4.90
CA ASP A 23 27.40 -0.86 4.16
C ASP A 23 26.15 -0.66 5.05
N ASP A 24 25.70 0.59 5.18
CA ASP A 24 24.49 0.93 5.94
C ASP A 24 23.26 0.66 5.07
N ILE A 25 22.23 0.05 5.65
CA ILE A 25 20.95 -0.18 4.99
C ILE A 25 20.36 1.15 4.50
N THR A 26 20.60 2.25 5.22
CA THR A 26 20.11 3.58 4.85
C THR A 26 20.67 4.07 3.51
N SER A 27 21.89 3.67 3.14
CA SER A 27 22.53 4.05 1.87
C SER A 27 21.92 3.35 0.64
N ASN A 28 21.21 2.23 0.84
CA ASN A 28 20.59 1.44 -0.21
C ASN A 28 19.12 1.81 -0.47
N ILE A 29 18.58 2.78 0.27
CA ILE A 29 17.20 3.25 0.08
C ILE A 29 17.14 4.15 -1.16
N ASN A 30 16.42 3.70 -2.19
CA ASN A 30 16.12 4.51 -3.35
C ASN A 30 14.74 5.16 -3.17
N THR A 31 14.74 6.40 -2.67
CA THR A 31 13.51 7.17 -2.42
C THR A 31 12.65 7.30 -3.69
N PRO A 32 13.15 7.77 -4.85
CA PRO A 32 12.36 7.85 -6.08
C PRO A 32 11.67 6.55 -6.49
N LEU A 33 12.36 5.42 -6.33
CA LEU A 33 11.81 4.10 -6.64
C LEU A 33 10.71 3.69 -5.65
N LEU A 34 10.89 4.02 -4.37
CA LEU A 34 9.90 3.81 -3.33
C LEU A 34 8.62 4.65 -3.58
N GLU A 35 8.73 5.91 -4.01
CA GLU A 35 7.55 6.68 -4.41
C GLU A 35 6.81 6.02 -5.58
N LYS A 36 7.53 5.53 -6.59
CA LYS A 36 6.95 4.79 -7.72
C LYS A 36 6.19 3.54 -7.24
N TYR A 37 6.72 2.80 -6.27
CA TYR A 37 6.03 1.64 -5.68
C TYR A 37 4.75 2.02 -4.95
N ILE A 38 4.74 3.15 -4.24
CA ILE A 38 3.54 3.68 -3.57
C ILE A 38 2.48 4.07 -4.60
N GLU A 39 2.86 4.68 -5.72
CA GLU A 39 1.94 5.03 -6.81
C GLU A 39 1.32 3.79 -7.44
N LEU A 40 2.13 2.79 -7.77
CA LEU A 40 1.64 1.51 -8.31
C LEU A 40 0.67 0.83 -7.33
N ALA A 41 0.99 0.79 -6.04
CA ALA A 41 0.09 0.23 -5.03
C ALA A 41 -1.25 0.98 -4.99
N LYS A 42 -1.25 2.31 -5.06
CA LYS A 42 -2.49 3.11 -5.11
C LYS A 42 -3.30 2.87 -6.39
N GLU A 43 -2.64 2.55 -7.49
CA GLU A 43 -3.30 2.27 -8.78
C GLU A 43 -3.91 0.87 -8.82
N TYR A 44 -3.16 -0.16 -8.42
CA TYR A 44 -3.53 -1.56 -8.64
C TYR A 44 -4.19 -2.23 -7.44
N TYR A 45 -3.92 -1.81 -6.20
CA TYR A 45 -4.35 -2.55 -5.02
C TYR A 45 -5.89 -2.58 -4.85
N PRO A 46 -6.53 -3.77 -4.84
CA PRO A 46 -7.99 -3.88 -4.87
C PRO A 46 -8.69 -3.20 -3.68
N LYS A 47 -8.11 -3.31 -2.48
CA LYS A 47 -8.71 -2.73 -1.27
C LYS A 47 -8.72 -1.20 -1.32
N ARG A 48 -7.73 -0.57 -1.97
CA ARG A 48 -7.78 0.88 -2.27
C ARG A 48 -8.97 1.20 -3.16
N LYS A 49 -9.17 0.43 -4.23
CA LYS A 49 -10.28 0.64 -5.18
C LYS A 49 -11.64 0.53 -4.48
N MET A 50 -11.78 -0.38 -3.51
CA MET A 50 -12.98 -0.50 -2.67
C MET A 50 -13.26 0.79 -1.88
N PHE A 51 -12.26 1.36 -1.20
CA PHE A 51 -12.43 2.64 -0.49
C PHE A 51 -12.81 3.78 -1.44
N LYS A 52 -12.15 3.85 -2.60
CA LYS A 52 -12.47 4.86 -3.61
C LYS A 52 -13.91 4.71 -4.13
N ALA A 53 -14.37 3.49 -4.35
CA ALA A 53 -15.75 3.21 -4.76
C ALA A 53 -16.76 3.62 -3.68
N SER A 54 -16.43 3.38 -2.40
CA SER A 54 -17.25 3.84 -1.26
C SER A 54 -17.36 5.36 -1.21
N GLU A 55 -16.24 6.09 -1.37
CA GLU A 55 -16.23 7.55 -1.45
C GLU A 55 -17.11 8.06 -2.61
N LEU A 56 -16.99 7.46 -3.80
CA LEU A 56 -17.79 7.84 -4.97
C LEU A 56 -19.28 7.54 -4.77
N SER A 57 -19.61 6.42 -4.12
CA SER A 57 -20.99 6.09 -3.75
C SER A 57 -21.58 7.13 -2.79
N ALA A 58 -20.85 7.50 -1.74
CA ALA A 58 -21.27 8.54 -0.81
C ALA A 58 -21.44 9.90 -1.51
N LYS A 59 -20.56 10.23 -2.46
CA LYS A 59 -20.71 11.43 -3.29
C LYS A 59 -21.98 11.40 -4.14
N ALA A 60 -22.32 10.25 -4.72
CA ALA A 60 -23.54 10.09 -5.52
C ALA A 60 -24.81 10.30 -4.68
N LYS A 61 -24.81 9.90 -3.40
CA LYS A 61 -25.93 10.16 -2.48
C LYS A 61 -26.26 11.64 -2.32
N ILE A 62 -25.27 12.54 -2.43
CA ILE A 62 -25.53 13.99 -2.43
C ILE A 62 -26.40 14.39 -3.62
N GLY A 63 -26.13 13.80 -4.81
CA GLY A 63 -26.93 14.03 -6.01
C GLY A 63 -28.36 13.52 -5.83
N VAL A 64 -28.53 12.32 -5.27
CA VAL A 64 -29.84 11.74 -4.95
C VAL A 64 -30.60 12.63 -3.95
N ALA A 65 -29.96 13.05 -2.86
CA ALA A 65 -30.58 13.93 -1.87
C ALA A 65 -31.02 15.29 -2.46
N LYS A 66 -30.29 15.81 -3.46
CA LYS A 66 -30.71 17.01 -4.19
C LYS A 66 -31.88 16.73 -5.13
N ALA A 67 -31.92 15.57 -5.77
CA ALA A 67 -33.04 15.19 -6.63
C ALA A 67 -34.36 15.10 -5.85
N SER A 68 -34.32 14.82 -4.55
CA SER A 68 -35.51 14.86 -3.69
C SER A 68 -36.19 16.24 -3.58
N TYR A 69 -35.55 17.34 -3.99
CA TYR A 69 -36.28 18.60 -4.19
C TYR A 69 -37.30 18.49 -5.32
N VAL A 70 -36.96 17.78 -6.39
CA VAL A 70 -37.89 17.55 -7.52
C VAL A 70 -39.01 16.60 -7.08
N GLU A 71 -38.70 15.60 -6.26
CA GLU A 71 -39.72 14.69 -5.68
C GLU A 71 -40.73 15.41 -4.78
N SER A 72 -40.35 16.56 -4.20
CA SER A 72 -41.28 17.38 -3.42
C SER A 72 -42.38 18.01 -4.28
N LEU A 73 -42.19 18.09 -5.59
CA LEU A 73 -43.16 18.59 -6.55
C LEU A 73 -43.69 17.45 -7.42
N ASN A 74 -44.96 17.12 -7.27
CA ASN A 74 -45.62 16.09 -8.06
C ASN A 74 -46.65 16.73 -8.99
N ALA A 75 -46.55 16.47 -10.29
CA ALA A 75 -47.60 16.81 -11.25
C ALA A 75 -48.39 15.54 -11.59
N SER A 76 -49.70 15.61 -11.40
CA SER A 76 -50.64 14.52 -11.64
C SER A 76 -51.68 14.93 -12.67
N TYR A 77 -52.03 14.00 -13.54
CA TYR A 77 -53.09 14.17 -14.53
C TYR A 77 -54.12 13.05 -14.36
N PHE A 78 -55.38 13.43 -14.26
CA PHE A 78 -56.50 12.50 -14.09
C PHE A 78 -57.55 12.77 -15.17
N TYR A 79 -57.99 11.71 -15.85
CA TYR A 79 -59.10 11.76 -16.80
C TYR A 79 -60.27 10.96 -16.27
N ARG A 80 -61.46 11.57 -16.27
CA ARG A 80 -62.68 10.93 -15.78
C ARG A 80 -63.79 10.97 -16.85
N PRO A 81 -64.29 9.81 -17.32
CA PRO A 81 -65.42 9.72 -18.24
C PRO A 81 -66.75 10.16 -17.59
N ASP A 82 -67.64 10.77 -18.37
CA ASP A 82 -68.89 11.42 -17.92
C ASP A 82 -69.94 10.50 -17.29
N SER A 83 -69.78 9.18 -17.40
CA SER A 83 -70.78 8.19 -16.95
C SER A 83 -70.73 7.85 -15.44
N ARG A 84 -70.03 8.63 -14.61
CA ARG A 84 -69.88 8.36 -13.16
C ARG A 84 -70.42 9.50 -12.29
N SER A 85 -71.09 9.16 -11.18
CA SER A 85 -71.74 10.12 -10.25
C SER A 85 -70.76 11.08 -9.57
N ILE A 86 -71.12 12.36 -9.50
CA ILE A 86 -70.24 13.49 -9.11
C ILE A 86 -69.85 13.47 -7.61
N ILE A 87 -70.53 12.67 -6.79
CA ILE A 87 -70.22 12.48 -5.37
C ILE A 87 -70.43 11.00 -5.04
N ASP A 88 -69.35 10.28 -4.76
CA ASP A 88 -69.36 8.91 -4.25
C ASP A 88 -68.68 8.95 -2.88
N VAL A 89 -69.21 8.24 -1.88
CA VAL A 89 -68.68 8.17 -0.50
C VAL A 89 -67.22 7.69 -0.49
N VAL A 90 -66.79 7.02 -1.57
CA VAL A 90 -65.44 6.48 -1.76
C VAL A 90 -64.48 7.46 -2.46
N ASN A 91 -64.94 8.55 -3.11
CA ASN A 91 -64.08 9.37 -3.96
C ASN A 91 -64.39 10.89 -3.92
N PRO A 92 -63.49 11.74 -3.37
CA PRO A 92 -63.78 13.14 -3.04
C PRO A 92 -63.63 14.17 -4.19
N TYR A 93 -63.47 13.75 -5.45
CA TYR A 93 -63.26 14.69 -6.58
C TYR A 93 -64.58 15.05 -7.30
N SER A 94 -64.87 16.35 -7.43
CA SER A 94 -66.18 16.90 -7.81
C SER A 94 -66.36 17.31 -9.29
N VAL A 95 -65.41 16.98 -10.17
CA VAL A 95 -65.41 17.43 -11.59
C VAL A 95 -65.20 16.26 -12.56
N ASN A 96 -66.05 16.17 -13.59
CA ASN A 96 -65.86 15.24 -14.72
C ASN A 96 -64.95 15.89 -15.78
N GLY A 97 -64.18 15.08 -16.54
CA GLY A 97 -63.24 15.57 -17.55
C GLY A 97 -61.75 15.48 -17.17
N PHE A 98 -60.93 16.37 -17.75
CA PHE A 98 -59.48 16.44 -17.57
C PHE A 98 -59.14 17.25 -16.31
N GLN A 99 -58.39 16.67 -15.38
CA GLN A 99 -57.90 17.35 -14.18
C GLN A 99 -56.38 17.31 -14.14
N PHE A 100 -55.78 18.48 -13.87
CA PHE A 100 -54.35 18.63 -13.64
C PHE A 100 -54.15 19.08 -12.19
N GLY A 101 -53.33 18.34 -11.46
CA GLY A 101 -52.97 18.66 -10.08
C GLY A 101 -51.47 18.85 -9.96
N VAL A 102 -51.05 19.88 -9.22
CA VAL A 102 -49.67 20.02 -8.76
C VAL A 102 -49.70 19.95 -7.24
N ASN A 103 -49.00 18.98 -6.68
CA ASN A 103 -48.88 18.81 -5.24
C ASN A 103 -47.45 19.16 -4.81
N LEU A 104 -47.33 20.04 -3.82
CA LEU A 104 -46.06 20.37 -3.17
C LEU A 104 -46.03 19.76 -1.77
N ASN A 105 -45.13 18.80 -1.56
CA ASN A 105 -44.91 18.20 -0.25
C ASN A 105 -43.98 19.10 0.60
N LEU A 106 -44.59 19.99 1.38
CA LEU A 106 -43.86 20.92 2.26
C LEU A 106 -43.00 20.19 3.32
N GLY A 107 -43.46 19.04 3.82
CA GLY A 107 -42.69 18.24 4.77
C GLY A 107 -41.37 17.71 4.19
N MET A 108 -41.42 17.20 2.96
CA MET A 108 -40.22 16.83 2.20
C MET A 108 -39.36 18.05 1.92
N PHE A 109 -39.96 19.15 1.44
CA PHE A 109 -39.25 20.38 1.10
C PHE A 109 -38.40 20.92 2.27
N PHE A 110 -38.94 20.98 3.49
CA PHE A 110 -38.20 21.43 4.66
C PHE A 110 -37.17 20.42 5.19
N ARG A 111 -37.36 19.12 4.92
CA ARG A 111 -36.43 18.06 5.33
C ARG A 111 -35.22 17.91 4.38
N THR A 112 -35.41 18.16 3.09
CA THR A 112 -34.38 17.97 2.05
C THR A 112 -33.05 18.69 2.33
N PRO A 113 -33.00 19.95 2.82
CA PRO A 113 -31.74 20.59 3.19
C PRO A 113 -30.92 19.80 4.22
N TYR A 114 -31.59 19.22 5.22
CA TYR A 114 -30.95 18.41 6.26
C TYR A 114 -30.44 17.09 5.69
N LEU A 115 -31.17 16.46 4.78
CA LEU A 115 -30.74 15.25 4.07
C LEU A 115 -29.51 15.52 3.19
N VAL A 116 -29.47 16.66 2.49
CA VAL A 116 -28.30 17.07 1.70
C VAL A 116 -27.10 17.33 2.60
N LYS A 117 -27.30 17.96 3.77
CA LYS A 117 -26.24 18.17 4.76
C LYS A 117 -25.72 16.83 5.29
N GLN A 118 -26.61 15.92 5.65
CA GLN A 118 -26.25 14.57 6.10
C GLN A 118 -25.44 13.81 5.03
N ALA A 119 -25.91 13.78 3.77
CA ALA A 119 -25.21 13.11 2.68
C ALA A 119 -23.82 13.73 2.41
N ARG A 120 -23.65 15.03 2.66
CA ARG A 120 -22.35 15.70 2.59
C ARG A 120 -21.41 15.24 3.69
N GLU A 121 -21.88 15.13 4.93
CA GLU A 121 -21.05 14.61 6.02
C GLU A 121 -20.71 13.13 5.83
N GLU A 122 -21.62 12.32 5.28
CA GLU A 122 -21.32 10.94 4.87
C GLU A 122 -20.21 10.88 3.82
N TYR A 123 -20.26 11.75 2.80
CA TYR A 123 -19.20 11.87 1.81
C TYR A 123 -17.87 12.30 2.41
N ASN A 124 -17.89 13.32 3.29
CA ASN A 124 -16.69 13.79 3.98
C ASN A 124 -16.04 12.65 4.78
N SER A 125 -16.84 11.90 5.55
CA SER A 125 -16.41 10.73 6.30
C SER A 125 -15.75 9.67 5.40
N ALA A 126 -16.41 9.28 4.31
CA ALA A 126 -15.87 8.31 3.35
C ALA A 126 -14.59 8.81 2.65
N SER A 127 -14.48 10.12 2.39
CA SER A 127 -13.29 10.74 1.83
C SER A 127 -12.12 10.70 2.81
N PHE A 128 -12.36 10.98 4.09
CA PHE A 128 -11.34 10.86 5.14
C PHE A 128 -10.87 9.41 5.32
N GLN A 129 -11.78 8.44 5.31
CA GLN A 129 -11.43 7.02 5.35
C GLN A 129 -10.55 6.61 4.15
N THR A 130 -10.85 7.12 2.96
CA THR A 130 -10.03 6.86 1.76
C THR A 130 -8.62 7.44 1.91
N LYS A 131 -8.51 8.68 2.42
CA LYS A 131 -7.21 9.35 2.66
C LYS A 131 -6.40 8.65 3.75
N GLU A 132 -7.04 8.27 4.84
CA GLU A 132 -6.42 7.47 5.91
C GLU A 132 -5.86 6.18 5.32
N TYR A 133 -6.66 5.49 4.52
CA TYR A 133 -6.23 4.26 3.87
C TYR A 133 -5.06 4.47 2.91
N ASP A 134 -5.03 5.55 2.13
CA ASP A 134 -3.91 5.89 1.25
C ASP A 134 -2.60 6.13 2.05
N ILE A 135 -2.69 6.69 3.26
CA ILE A 135 -1.55 6.88 4.18
C ILE A 135 -1.08 5.53 4.72
N LEU A 136 -2.02 4.68 5.17
CA LEU A 136 -1.71 3.34 5.69
C LEU A 136 -1.05 2.47 4.60
N LEU A 137 -1.59 2.48 3.39
CA LEU A 137 -1.03 1.76 2.25
C LEU A 137 0.40 2.23 1.93
N ALA A 138 0.64 3.54 1.94
CA ALA A 138 1.99 4.08 1.74
C ALA A 138 2.96 3.69 2.86
N SER A 139 2.47 3.60 4.11
CA SER A 139 3.27 3.10 5.23
C SER A 139 3.61 1.62 5.08
N GLU A 140 2.64 0.80 4.66
CA GLU A 140 2.82 -0.63 4.48
C GLU A 140 3.81 -0.93 3.34
N VAL A 141 3.69 -0.24 2.20
CA VAL A 141 4.64 -0.36 1.08
C VAL A 141 6.06 -0.01 1.53
N ARG A 142 6.23 1.07 2.31
CA ARG A 142 7.54 1.43 2.89
C ARG A 142 8.11 0.33 3.77
N GLN A 143 7.29 -0.21 4.67
CA GLN A 143 7.70 -1.30 5.56
C GLN A 143 8.14 -2.54 4.77
N ARG A 144 7.35 -2.97 3.77
CA ARG A 144 7.69 -4.12 2.92
C ARG A 144 8.94 -3.89 2.10
N TYR A 145 9.15 -2.67 1.60
CA TYR A 145 10.35 -2.32 0.88
C TYR A 145 11.59 -2.40 1.77
N TYR A 146 11.53 -1.89 3.00
CA TYR A 146 12.66 -1.99 3.94
C TYR A 146 12.93 -3.43 4.37
N GLU A 147 11.88 -4.23 4.58
CA GLU A 147 11.99 -5.66 4.87
C GLU A 147 12.68 -6.40 3.70
N TYR A 148 12.31 -6.09 2.45
CA TYR A 148 12.97 -6.64 1.26
C TYR A 148 14.45 -6.26 1.20
N LEU A 149 14.81 -4.99 1.39
CA LEU A 149 16.21 -4.54 1.40
C LEU A 149 17.01 -5.22 2.52
N GLN A 150 16.43 -5.35 3.71
CA GLN A 150 17.06 -6.00 4.85
C GLN A 150 17.39 -7.47 4.52
N TRP A 151 16.43 -8.22 3.97
CA TRP A 151 16.66 -9.62 3.61
C TRP A 151 17.61 -9.79 2.42
N GLN A 152 17.60 -8.84 1.47
CA GLN A 152 18.59 -8.81 0.39
C GLN A 152 20.02 -8.66 0.94
N MET A 153 20.23 -7.76 1.90
CA MET A 153 21.53 -7.58 2.56
C MET A 153 21.90 -8.80 3.42
N ASN A 154 20.94 -9.36 4.16
CA ASN A 154 21.16 -10.56 4.96
C ASN A 154 21.64 -11.73 4.08
N LEU A 155 20.97 -11.94 2.94
CA LEU A 155 21.38 -12.95 1.96
C LEU A 155 22.80 -12.72 1.44
N LYS A 156 23.20 -11.47 1.17
CA LYS A 156 24.58 -11.13 0.76
C LYS A 156 25.59 -11.59 1.83
N VAL A 157 25.36 -11.21 3.09
CA VAL A 157 26.24 -11.56 4.23
C VAL A 157 26.29 -13.07 4.47
N LYS A 158 25.14 -13.75 4.47
CA LYS A 158 25.08 -15.20 4.68
C LYS A 158 25.70 -15.99 3.53
N ASN A 159 25.57 -15.50 2.31
CA ASN A 159 26.23 -16.10 1.15
C ASN A 159 27.77 -15.95 1.24
N GLU A 160 28.28 -14.79 1.66
CA GLU A 160 29.70 -14.57 1.89
C GLU A 160 30.23 -15.50 3.00
N ALA A 161 29.54 -15.56 4.14
CA ALA A 161 29.89 -16.49 5.22
C ALA A 161 29.90 -17.96 4.78
N TYR A 162 28.97 -18.37 3.91
CA TYR A 162 28.97 -19.71 3.33
C TYR A 162 30.19 -19.95 2.44
N ILE A 163 30.56 -18.99 1.58
CA ILE A 163 31.73 -19.09 0.69
C ILE A 163 33.03 -19.20 1.51
N ASP A 164 33.17 -18.40 2.56
CA ASP A 164 34.35 -18.41 3.44
C ASP A 164 34.47 -19.74 4.19
N ASN A 165 33.37 -20.21 4.80
CA ASN A 165 33.35 -21.49 5.50
C ASN A 165 33.61 -22.66 4.54
N LYS A 166 33.04 -22.61 3.33
CA LYS A 166 33.26 -23.64 2.30
C LYS A 166 34.73 -23.70 1.89
N THR A 167 35.35 -22.55 1.65
CA THR A 167 36.77 -22.43 1.30
C THR A 167 37.65 -22.97 2.43
N ALA A 168 37.36 -22.60 3.68
CA ALA A 168 38.08 -23.11 4.85
C ALA A 168 37.92 -24.62 5.03
N SER A 169 36.70 -25.15 4.88
CA SER A 169 36.42 -26.59 4.98
C SER A 169 37.11 -27.38 3.86
N ASP A 170 37.18 -26.86 2.64
CA ASP A 170 37.86 -27.51 1.54
C ASP A 170 39.38 -27.52 1.77
N GLY A 171 39.95 -26.42 2.27
CA GLY A 171 41.34 -26.36 2.69
C GLY A 171 41.67 -27.39 3.78
N LEU A 172 40.81 -27.51 4.79
CA LEU A 172 40.97 -28.51 5.87
C LEU A 172 40.78 -29.94 5.38
N ARG A 173 39.92 -30.18 4.39
CA ARG A 173 39.80 -31.49 3.75
C ARG A 173 41.12 -31.93 3.13
N PHE A 174 41.77 -31.06 2.34
CA PHE A 174 43.06 -31.39 1.73
C PHE A 174 44.15 -31.67 2.77
N LYS A 175 44.18 -30.89 3.86
CA LYS A 175 45.12 -31.12 4.97
C LYS A 175 44.84 -32.44 5.70
N PHE A 176 43.56 -32.79 5.88
CA PHE A 176 43.16 -34.04 6.52
C PHE A 176 43.54 -35.25 5.65
N GLU A 177 43.33 -35.17 4.34
CA GLU A 177 43.73 -36.20 3.38
C GLU A 177 45.25 -36.45 3.39
N LYS A 178 46.04 -35.44 3.76
CA LYS A 178 47.50 -35.54 3.95
C LYS A 178 47.91 -35.92 5.38
N GLY A 179 46.96 -36.09 6.30
CA GLY A 179 47.22 -36.39 7.72
C GLY A 179 47.74 -35.20 8.54
N GLU A 180 47.67 -33.97 8.03
CA GLU A 180 48.18 -32.75 8.68
C GLU A 180 47.22 -32.18 9.75
N VAL A 181 45.96 -32.60 9.76
CA VAL A 181 44.95 -32.20 10.76
C VAL A 181 44.15 -33.41 11.25
N SER A 182 43.56 -33.30 12.44
CA SER A 182 42.74 -34.38 13.01
C SER A 182 41.33 -34.44 12.40
N LEU A 183 40.69 -35.62 12.52
CA LEU A 183 39.30 -35.82 12.09
C LEU A 183 38.34 -34.86 12.82
N ASP A 184 38.53 -34.61 14.11
CA ASP A 184 37.70 -33.70 14.91
C ASP A 184 37.68 -32.28 14.33
N VAL A 185 38.85 -31.75 13.94
CA VAL A 185 38.96 -30.40 13.33
C VAL A 185 38.24 -30.34 11.99
N TYR A 186 38.40 -31.37 11.15
CA TYR A 186 37.70 -31.45 9.87
C TYR A 186 36.17 -31.56 10.06
N THR A 187 35.71 -32.40 10.99
CA THR A 187 34.28 -32.55 11.29
C THR A 187 33.66 -31.25 11.78
N LYS A 188 34.34 -30.49 12.66
CA LYS A 188 33.89 -29.17 13.13
C LYS A 188 33.74 -28.17 11.98
N ALA A 189 34.72 -28.10 11.08
CA ALA A 189 34.63 -27.22 9.90
C ALA A 189 33.48 -27.61 8.97
N LYS A 190 33.22 -28.91 8.82
CA LYS A 190 32.09 -29.40 8.03
C LYS A 190 30.74 -29.03 8.65
N VAL A 191 30.60 -29.14 9.98
CA VAL A 191 29.40 -28.72 10.71
C VAL A 191 29.16 -27.21 10.53
N LEU A 192 30.19 -26.39 10.67
CA LEU A 192 30.10 -24.93 10.46
C LEU A 192 29.66 -24.59 9.03
N THR A 193 30.24 -25.25 8.03
CA THR A 193 29.86 -25.06 6.61
C THR A 193 28.41 -25.42 6.36
N ASN A 194 27.94 -26.54 6.93
CA ASN A 194 26.55 -26.95 6.81
C ASN A 194 25.60 -25.96 7.49
N SER A 195 25.95 -25.46 8.68
CA SER A 195 25.18 -24.43 9.37
C SER A 195 25.10 -23.13 8.56
N ALA A 196 26.22 -22.65 8.02
CA ALA A 196 26.24 -21.45 7.18
C ALA A 196 25.42 -21.64 5.88
N HIS A 197 25.40 -22.87 5.34
CA HIS A 197 24.56 -23.19 4.20
C HIS A 197 23.06 -23.14 4.54
N SER A 198 22.66 -23.70 5.68
CA SER A 198 21.28 -23.62 6.17
C SER A 198 20.84 -22.17 6.39
N ASP A 199 21.66 -21.35 7.04
CA ASP A 199 21.39 -19.93 7.25
C ASP A 199 21.21 -19.17 5.92
N LYS A 200 22.05 -19.47 4.92
CA LYS A 200 21.92 -18.90 3.58
C LYS A 200 20.57 -19.25 2.96
N LEU A 201 20.18 -20.52 2.98
CA LEU A 201 18.90 -20.97 2.41
C LEU A 201 17.70 -20.31 3.09
N GLU A 202 17.75 -20.15 4.41
CA GLU A 202 16.71 -19.43 5.16
C GLU A 202 16.63 -17.96 4.74
N SER A 203 17.79 -17.27 4.64
CA SER A 203 17.83 -15.87 4.20
C SER A 203 17.31 -15.69 2.77
N GLU A 204 17.56 -16.65 1.88
CA GLU A 204 17.06 -16.65 0.51
C GLU A 204 15.54 -16.78 0.48
N LEU A 205 14.99 -17.73 1.24
CA LEU A 205 13.54 -17.91 1.37
C LEU A 205 12.86 -16.65 1.92
N ASN A 206 13.44 -16.03 2.95
CA ASN A 206 12.88 -14.83 3.55
C ASN A 206 12.96 -13.63 2.59
N MET A 207 14.04 -13.51 1.80
CA MET A 207 14.14 -12.50 0.75
C MET A 207 13.05 -12.68 -0.31
N LEU A 208 12.82 -13.91 -0.77
CA LEU A 208 11.77 -14.22 -1.74
C LEU A 208 10.37 -13.92 -1.20
N ARG A 209 10.09 -14.25 0.07
CA ARG A 209 8.83 -13.90 0.73
C ARG A 209 8.63 -12.39 0.84
N ALA A 210 9.67 -11.66 1.25
CA ALA A 210 9.61 -10.20 1.35
C ALA A 210 9.38 -9.54 -0.02
N LYS A 211 10.01 -10.09 -1.07
CA LYS A 211 9.77 -9.70 -2.46
C LYS A 211 8.31 -9.90 -2.87
N GLU A 212 7.78 -11.12 -2.69
CA GLU A 212 6.40 -11.45 -3.07
C GLU A 212 5.38 -10.59 -2.30
N ALA A 213 5.62 -10.33 -1.02
CA ALA A 213 4.78 -9.47 -0.19
C ALA A 213 4.73 -8.02 -0.73
N LEU A 214 5.87 -7.48 -1.19
CA LEU A 214 5.94 -6.16 -1.80
C LEU A 214 5.23 -6.14 -3.17
N GLU A 215 5.47 -7.14 -4.01
CA GLU A 215 4.82 -7.27 -5.33
C GLU A 215 3.31 -7.40 -5.24
N THR A 216 2.82 -8.11 -4.22
CA THR A 216 1.38 -8.26 -3.95
C THR A 216 0.70 -6.92 -3.66
N LEU A 217 1.36 -6.00 -2.96
CA LEU A 217 0.83 -4.66 -2.71
C LEU A 217 0.85 -3.79 -3.96
N MET A 218 1.91 -3.86 -4.77
CA MET A 218 2.05 -3.08 -5.99
C MET A 218 1.18 -3.59 -7.15
N GLY A 219 0.83 -4.88 -7.13
CA GLY A 219 0.10 -5.54 -8.22
C GLY A 219 0.93 -5.78 -9.49
N LYS A 220 2.25 -5.57 -9.43
CA LYS A 220 3.22 -5.82 -10.51
C LYS A 220 4.49 -6.44 -9.94
N LYS A 221 5.22 -7.16 -10.79
CA LYS A 221 6.51 -7.74 -10.43
C LYS A 221 7.60 -6.67 -10.36
N LEU A 222 8.58 -6.85 -9.47
CA LEU A 222 9.69 -5.90 -9.33
C LEU A 222 10.54 -5.80 -10.60
N GLU A 223 10.61 -6.86 -11.42
CA GLU A 223 11.36 -6.85 -12.67
C GLU A 223 10.80 -5.89 -13.72
N GLU A 224 9.50 -5.58 -13.68
CA GLU A 224 8.84 -4.71 -14.65
C GLU A 224 8.97 -3.22 -14.29
N VAL A 225 9.37 -2.92 -13.06
CA VAL A 225 9.37 -1.57 -12.49
C VAL A 225 10.78 -0.98 -12.40
N LYS A 226 11.81 -1.84 -12.38
CA LYS A 226 13.23 -1.46 -12.33
C LYS A 226 13.71 -0.77 -13.60
#